data_AF-T2DMJ7-F1
#
_entry.id   AF-T2DMJ7-F1
#
_cell.length_a   1.000
_cell.length_b   1.000
_cell.length_c   1.000
_cell.angle_alpha   90.00
_cell.angle_beta   90.00
_cell.angle_gamma   90.00
#
_symmetry.space_group_name_H-M   'P 1'
#
loop_
_entity.id
_entity.type
_entity.pdbx_description
1 polymer ?
#
loop_
_entity_poly.entity_id
_entity_poly.type
_entity_poly.pdbx_seq_one_letter_code
_entity_poly.pdbx_strand_id
1 'polypeptide(L)'
;MSVSVVIFLFLIHIIEILWYALMLYFAFDIVGLNGFQGDTVLLPLDFLHVAASSFTTLGSLSVTPQQELALLIDAISLTGFMMLTWSATYYYNIFSNSNLRDTY
;
A
#
# COMPACT_ATOMS: atom_id res chain seq x y z
N MET A 1 -1.90 -18.13 -18.76
CA MET A 1 -2.44 -18.17 -17.38
C MET A 1 -1.61 -17.35 -16.40
N SER A 2 -0.26 -17.35 -16.48
CA SER A 2 0.62 -16.59 -15.56
C SER A 2 0.36 -15.08 -15.52
N VAL A 3 0.24 -14.43 -16.68
CA VAL A 3 0.08 -12.96 -16.77
C VAL A 3 -1.23 -12.48 -16.13
N SER A 4 -2.30 -13.25 -16.26
CA SER A 4 -3.60 -12.92 -15.65
C SER A 4 -3.51 -12.83 -14.13
N VAL A 5 -2.76 -13.74 -13.48
CA VAL A 5 -2.55 -13.70 -12.03
C VAL A 5 -1.82 -12.42 -11.61
N VAL A 6 -0.77 -12.03 -12.34
CA VAL A 6 -0.03 -10.79 -12.06
C VAL A 6 -0.94 -9.57 -12.18
N ILE A 7 -1.81 -9.51 -13.20
CA ILE A 7 -2.75 -8.41 -13.38
C ILE A 7 -3.74 -8.34 -12.20
N PHE A 8 -4.29 -9.46 -11.76
CA PHE A 8 -5.20 -9.46 -10.61
C PHE A 8 -4.49 -9.10 -9.30
N LEU A 9 -3.25 -9.55 -9.08
CA LEU A 9 -2.43 -9.14 -7.94
C LEU A 9 -2.11 -7.64 -7.97
N PHE A 10 -1.84 -7.08 -9.15
CA PHE A 10 -1.64 -5.64 -9.28
C PHE A 10 -2.91 -4.85 -8.95
N LEU A 11 -4.06 -5.31 -9.45
CA LEU A 11 -5.36 -4.67 -9.17
C LEU A 11 -5.75 -4.74 -7.69
N ILE A 12 -5.50 -5.86 -7.00
CA ILE A 12 -5.81 -5.96 -5.57
C ILE A 12 -4.94 -4.99 -4.76
N HIS A 13 -3.65 -4.83 -5.11
CA HIS A 13 -2.78 -3.86 -4.44
C HIS A 13 -3.22 -2.40 -4.67
N ILE A 14 -3.75 -2.08 -5.86
CA ILE A 14 -4.37 -0.76 -6.09
C ILE A 14 -5.57 -0.56 -5.15
N ILE A 15 -6.43 -1.57 -4.99
CA ILE A 15 -7.59 -1.50 -4.11
C ILE A 15 -7.16 -1.32 -2.65
N GLU A 16 -6.11 -2.02 -2.21
CA GLU A 16 -5.53 -1.86 -0.87
C GLU A 16 -4.99 -0.45 -0.64
N ILE A 17 -4.26 0.11 -1.61
CA ILE A 17 -3.76 1.48 -1.55
C ILE A 17 -4.91 2.48 -1.43
N LEU A 18 -5.98 2.32 -2.21
CA LEU A 18 -7.17 3.17 -2.13
C LEU A 18 -7.85 3.05 -0.76
N TRP A 19 -7.91 1.85 -0.20
CA TRP A 19 -8.47 1.60 1.14
C TRP A 19 -7.65 2.31 2.22
N TYR A 20 -6.32 2.23 2.17
CA TYR A 20 -5.45 2.92 3.12
C TYR A 20 -5.48 4.45 2.95
N ALA A 21 -5.58 4.95 1.73
CA ALA A 21 -5.76 6.38 1.48
C ALA A 21 -7.05 6.90 2.13
N LEU A 22 -8.15 6.15 1.98
CA LEU A 22 -9.41 6.45 2.62
C LEU A 22 -9.27 6.39 4.15
N MET A 23 -8.61 5.36 4.69
CA MET A 23 -8.33 5.26 6.13
C MET A 23 -7.57 6.47 6.66
N LEU A 24 -6.53 6.94 5.96
CA LEU A 24 -5.76 8.12 6.34
C LEU A 24 -6.61 9.41 6.31
N TYR A 25 -7.45 9.56 5.28
CA TYR A 25 -8.40 10.68 5.21
C TYR A 25 -9.39 10.66 6.39
N PHE A 26 -9.97 9.49 6.71
CA PHE A 26 -10.88 9.34 7.86
C PHE A 26 -10.17 9.63 9.20
N ALA A 27 -8.93 9.16 9.35
CA ALA A 27 -8.13 9.39 10.55
C ALA A 27 -7.79 10.88 10.74
N PHE A 28 -7.52 11.60 9.66
CA PHE A 28 -7.26 13.04 9.70
C PHE A 28 -8.54 13.87 9.92
N ASP A 29 -9.57 13.67 9.08
CA ASP A 29 -10.75 14.53 9.01
C ASP A 29 -11.79 14.24 10.11
N ILE A 30 -12.01 12.97 10.46
CA ILE A 30 -13.07 12.58 11.41
C ILE A 30 -12.53 12.41 12.82
N VAL A 31 -11.41 11.72 12.97
CA VAL A 31 -10.80 11.49 14.31
C VAL A 31 -10.04 12.73 14.78
N GLY A 32 -9.67 13.63 13.86
CA GLY A 32 -8.95 14.86 14.19
C GLY A 32 -7.50 14.60 14.58
N LEU A 33 -6.88 13.53 14.05
CA LEU A 33 -5.46 13.26 14.27
C LEU A 33 -4.62 14.36 13.62
N ASN A 34 -4.15 15.30 14.45
CA ASN A 34 -3.20 16.33 14.03
C ASN A 34 -1.84 15.66 13.79
N GLY A 35 -1.51 15.44 12.53
CA GLY A 35 -0.40 14.59 12.16
C GLY A 35 0.41 15.06 10.97
N PHE A 36 0.22 16.28 10.49
CA PHE A 36 1.04 16.85 9.41
C PHE A 36 1.60 18.21 9.84
N GLN A 37 2.88 18.43 9.56
CA GLN A 37 3.59 19.62 9.99
C GLN A 37 3.35 20.77 9.00
N GLY A 38 2.81 21.90 9.50
CA GLY A 38 2.58 23.13 8.72
C GLY A 38 1.13 23.31 8.27
N ASP A 39 0.78 24.56 7.92
CA ASP A 39 -0.55 24.99 7.46
C ASP A 39 -0.82 24.50 6.01
N THR A 40 -0.76 23.19 5.84
CA THR A 40 -0.84 22.52 4.54
C THR A 40 -2.29 22.18 4.24
N VAL A 41 -2.82 22.78 3.17
CA VAL A 41 -4.12 22.41 2.62
C VAL A 41 -3.96 21.03 1.96
N LEU A 42 -4.32 19.98 2.69
CA LEU A 42 -4.28 18.61 2.19
C LEU A 42 -5.48 18.34 1.28
N LEU A 43 -5.21 17.92 0.05
CA LEU A 43 -6.20 17.42 -0.88
C LEU A 43 -6.39 15.90 -0.70
N PRO A 44 -7.55 15.33 -1.06
CA PRO A 44 -7.75 13.87 -1.08
C PRO A 44 -6.66 13.09 -1.83
N LEU A 45 -6.06 13.71 -2.85
CA LEU A 45 -4.98 13.13 -3.64
C LEU A 45 -3.66 13.01 -2.87
N ASP A 46 -3.42 13.86 -1.87
CA ASP A 46 -2.21 13.80 -1.04
C ASP A 46 -2.24 12.56 -0.15
N PHE A 47 -3.40 12.22 0.42
CA PHE A 47 -3.58 10.97 1.17
C PHE A 47 -3.37 9.74 0.30
N LEU A 48 -3.79 9.79 -0.97
CA LEU A 48 -3.51 8.72 -1.92
C LEU A 48 -2.03 8.59 -2.22
N HIS A 49 -1.33 9.72 -2.40
CA HIS A 49 0.11 9.72 -2.62
C HIS A 49 0.87 9.14 -1.43
N VAL A 50 0.51 9.55 -0.21
CA VAL A 50 1.08 9.03 1.05
C VAL A 50 0.82 7.53 1.17
N ALA A 51 -0.43 7.07 1.00
CA ALA A 51 -0.75 5.66 1.08
C ALA A 51 0.02 4.82 0.05
N ALA A 52 0.11 5.30 -1.19
CA ALA A 52 0.82 4.61 -2.27
C ALA A 52 2.32 4.54 -2.00
N SER A 53 2.95 5.66 -1.61
CA SER A 53 4.41 5.71 -1.38
C SER A 53 4.82 4.92 -0.14
N SER A 54 3.98 4.88 0.88
CA SER A 54 4.18 4.05 2.07
C SER A 54 3.95 2.57 1.80
N PHE A 55 2.82 2.19 1.20
CA PHE A 55 2.50 0.79 0.89
C PHE A 55 3.54 0.14 -0.02
N THR A 56 4.07 0.90 -0.98
CA THR A 56 5.14 0.42 -1.88
C THR A 56 6.55 0.60 -1.29
N THR A 57 6.66 1.13 -0.07
CA THR A 57 7.93 1.43 0.63
C THR A 57 8.86 2.39 -0.13
N LEU A 58 8.31 3.19 -1.05
CA LEU A 58 9.05 4.17 -1.83
C LEU A 58 9.52 5.34 -0.96
N GLY A 59 8.79 5.66 0.10
CA GLY A 59 9.17 6.65 1.13
C GLY A 59 9.17 8.11 0.64
N SER A 60 8.68 8.39 -0.56
CA SER A 60 8.52 9.77 -1.04
C SER A 60 7.25 10.36 -0.45
N LEU A 61 7.43 11.18 0.59
CA LEU A 61 6.36 11.93 1.23
C LEU A 61 6.59 13.40 0.94
N SER A 62 5.64 14.05 0.28
CA SER A 62 5.62 15.50 0.06
C SER A 62 5.31 16.28 1.34
N VAL A 63 4.76 15.60 2.34
CA VAL A 63 4.35 16.16 3.63
C VAL A 63 4.96 15.33 4.75
N THR A 64 5.57 15.99 5.74
CA THR A 64 6.19 15.30 6.88
C THR A 64 5.11 14.94 7.91
N PRO A 65 4.87 13.64 8.17
CA PRO A 65 3.93 13.23 9.19
C PRO A 65 4.50 13.47 10.61
N GLN A 66 3.63 13.73 11.58
CA GLN A 66 3.94 13.94 12.98
C GLN A 66 3.19 12.95 13.87
N GLN A 67 3.83 12.57 14.98
CA GLN A 67 3.24 11.86 16.11
C GLN A 67 2.42 10.61 15.69
N GLU A 68 1.11 10.63 15.92
CA GLU A 68 0.23 9.46 15.84
C GLU A 68 0.00 9.00 14.41
N LEU A 69 -0.02 9.93 13.45
CA LEU A 69 -0.22 9.60 12.04
C LEU A 69 1.03 8.96 11.42
N ALA A 70 2.22 9.28 11.93
CA ALA A 70 3.45 8.63 11.51
C ALA A 70 3.45 7.13 11.82
N LEU A 71 2.98 6.73 13.02
CA LEU A 71 2.84 5.31 13.38
C LEU A 71 1.86 4.57 12.47
N LEU A 72 0.77 5.23 12.06
CA LEU A 72 -0.18 4.63 11.13
C LEU A 72 0.44 4.45 9.74
N ILE A 73 1.17 5.45 9.26
CA ILE A 73 1.91 5.41 7.98
C ILE A 73 2.99 4.32 8.00
N ASP A 74 3.70 4.16 9.13
CA ASP A 74 4.68 3.09 9.32
C ASP A 74 4.02 1.70 9.29
N ALA A 75 2.84 1.56 9.90
CA ALA A 75 2.06 0.33 9.86
C ALA A 75 1.54 0.00 8.44
N ILE A 76 1.13 1.02 7.67
CA ILE A 76 0.79 0.87 6.25
C ILE A 76 2.01 0.38 5.46
N SER A 77 3.19 0.94 5.73
CA SER A 77 4.44 0.55 5.07
C SER A 77 4.83 -0.90 5.36
N LEU A 78 4.73 -1.32 6.63
CA LEU A 78 4.96 -2.70 7.04
C LEU A 78 3.96 -3.65 6.37
N THR A 79 2.69 -3.27 6.33
CA THR A 79 1.64 -4.12 5.73
C THR A 79 1.85 -4.26 4.23
N GLY A 80 2.13 -3.17 3.52
CA GLY A 80 2.40 -3.19 2.09
C GLY A 80 3.64 -4.02 1.73
N PHE A 81 4.72 -3.90 2.49
CA PHE A 81 5.89 -4.76 2.35
C PHE A 81 5.54 -6.25 2.45
N MET A 82 4.78 -6.64 3.47
CA MET A 82 4.37 -8.03 3.68
C MET A 82 3.49 -8.53 2.54
N MET A 83 2.48 -7.75 2.14
CA MET A 83 1.54 -8.13 1.07
C MET A 83 2.23 -8.27 -0.28
N LEU A 84 3.11 -7.34 -0.65
CA LEU A 84 3.88 -7.42 -1.89
C LEU A 84 4.81 -8.66 -1.91
N THR A 85 5.49 -8.93 -0.80
CA THR A 85 6.41 -10.08 -0.69
C THR A 85 5.64 -11.42 -0.72
N TRP A 86 4.51 -11.50 -0.04
CA TRP A 86 3.63 -12.67 -0.07
C TRP A 86 3.03 -12.90 -1.44
N SER A 87 2.57 -11.86 -2.14
CA SER A 87 2.09 -11.93 -3.52
C SER A 87 3.16 -12.48 -4.47
N ALA A 88 4.40 -12.01 -4.35
CA ALA A 88 5.52 -12.51 -5.14
C ALA A 88 5.80 -13.99 -4.87
N THR A 89 5.79 -14.39 -3.59
CA THR A 89 6.00 -15.79 -3.17
C THR A 89 4.86 -16.69 -3.66
N TYR A 90 3.62 -16.25 -3.55
CA TYR A 90 2.44 -16.94 -4.05
C TYR A 90 2.52 -17.14 -5.58
N TYR A 91 2.85 -16.09 -6.33
CA TYR A 91 3.04 -16.18 -7.77
C TYR A 91 4.16 -17.16 -8.14
N TYR A 92 5.30 -17.10 -7.46
CA TYR A 92 6.42 -18.03 -7.66
C TYR A 92 6.01 -19.48 -7.44
N ASN A 93 5.29 -19.77 -6.35
CA ASN A 93 4.84 -21.13 -6.01
C ASN A 93 3.88 -21.70 -7.07
N ILE A 94 2.94 -20.89 -7.56
CA ILE A 94 2.02 -21.32 -8.62
C ILE A 94 2.76 -21.55 -9.94
N PHE A 95 3.64 -20.62 -10.31
CA PHE A 95 4.41 -20.73 -11.55
C PHE A 95 5.33 -21.97 -11.52
N SER A 96 6.07 -22.18 -10.43
CA SER A 96 6.94 -23.34 -10.23
C SER A 96 6.15 -24.65 -10.30
N ASN A 97 5.02 -24.75 -9.60
CA ASN A 97 4.17 -25.94 -9.63
C ASN A 97 3.54 -26.18 -11.02
N SER A 98 3.22 -25.14 -11.79
CA SER A 98 2.73 -25.32 -13.16
C SER A 98 3.79 -25.92 -14.08
N ASN A 99 5.05 -25.50 -13.96
CA ASN A 99 6.16 -26.04 -14.74
C ASN A 99 6.40 -27.53 -14.45
N LEU A 100 6.30 -27.94 -13.17
CA LEU A 100 6.40 -29.35 -12.78
C LEU A 100 5.27 -30.21 -13.37
N ARG A 101 4.07 -29.66 -13.61
CA ARG A 101 2.97 -30.40 -14.23
C ARG A 101 3.14 -30.59 -15.73
N ASP A 102 3.86 -29.69 -16.39
CA ASP A 102 4.07 -29.73 -17.84
C ASP A 102 5.28 -30.60 -18.23
N THR A 103 6.06 -31.09 -17.25
CA THR A 103 7.28 -31.88 -17.45
C THR A 103 7.14 -33.39 -17.20
N TYR A 104 5.99 -33.86 -16.71
CA TYR A 104 5.64 -35.28 -16.51
C TYR A 104 4.31 -35.61 -17.18
#